data_AF-A0A8T2PA23-F1
#
_entry.id   AF-A0A8T2PA23-F1
#
_cell.length_a   1.000
_cell.length_b   1.000
_cell.length_c   1.000
_cell.angle_alpha   90.00
_cell.angle_beta   90.00
_cell.angle_gamma   90.00
#
_symmetry.space_group_name_H-M   'P 1'
#
loop_
_entity.id
_entity.type
_entity.pdbx_description
1 polymer ?
#
loop_
_entity_poly.entity_id
_entity_poly.type
_entity_poly.pdbx_seq_one_letter_code
_entity_poly.pdbx_strand_id
1 'polypeptide(L)'
;MMNLPKAPESLCFDKDEFMKDDFDVDHFVSECRKQVQLEELREDLERYYKLLKTAMVELINKDYADFVGMDKALNQLTVPLGQLREEVLSLRSAVNEVIEAIDNRLSKQDDIQKKKMCVLRLIQVVRSVEKIEKILHSQNSKDETSLELSSPLLAGQILERIATEFNQLQFHAVQSKGMPLLDKVRPRIAGITAMLQQSLEGLLIEGLQTSNVDIVRHCLRTYATIDKTRDAEALVGQVLVKPYMDEVIAEECAKSGSSGLQVMYGKVLEFVPHHCRLLREVTGGTISSDKADIVPGYDFMVNSVWPEIVKGLEERIPTLFNPGNPDAFYEVMFPIALCVSLVCIWSLHISYRVM
;
A
#
# COMPACT_ATOMS: atom_id res chain seq x y z
N MET A 1 -55.67 -3.58 -57.76
CA MET A 1 -56.62 -3.58 -58.90
C MET A 1 -56.12 -4.61 -59.90
N MET A 2 -56.85 -5.71 -60.08
CA MET A 2 -56.56 -6.70 -61.12
C MET A 2 -56.80 -6.04 -62.47
N ASN A 3 -55.73 -5.72 -63.22
CA ASN A 3 -55.84 -5.21 -64.58
C ASN A 3 -56.23 -6.37 -65.49
N LEU A 4 -57.53 -6.60 -65.63
CA LEU A 4 -58.07 -7.55 -66.60
C LEU A 4 -57.68 -7.10 -68.02
N PRO A 5 -57.39 -8.05 -68.91
CA PRO A 5 -57.04 -7.73 -70.29
C PRO A 5 -58.16 -6.91 -70.96
N LYS A 6 -57.78 -5.95 -71.82
CA LYS A 6 -58.75 -5.12 -72.55
C LYS A 6 -59.62 -6.01 -73.42
N ALA A 7 -60.92 -5.99 -73.15
CA ALA A 7 -61.90 -6.75 -73.91
C ALA A 7 -62.06 -6.13 -75.32
N PRO A 8 -62.39 -6.91 -76.35
CA PRO A 8 -62.65 -6.37 -77.69
C PRO A 8 -63.78 -5.35 -77.66
N GLU A 9 -63.64 -4.21 -78.34
CA GLU A 9 -64.67 -3.14 -78.39
C GLU A 9 -65.96 -3.57 -79.12
N SER A 10 -65.99 -4.78 -79.68
CA SER A 10 -67.11 -5.37 -80.40
C SER A 10 -67.99 -6.29 -79.54
N LEU A 11 -67.79 -6.35 -78.22
CA LEU A 11 -68.61 -7.21 -77.37
C LEU A 11 -70.02 -6.65 -77.25
N CYS A 12 -71.01 -7.54 -77.34
CA CYS A 12 -72.42 -7.20 -77.15
C CYS A 12 -72.83 -6.94 -75.68
N PHE A 13 -71.90 -6.97 -74.73
CA PHE A 13 -72.17 -6.77 -73.29
C PHE A 13 -71.07 -5.97 -72.59
N ASP A 14 -71.43 -5.33 -71.47
CA ASP A 14 -70.47 -4.73 -70.56
C ASP A 14 -69.86 -5.82 -69.65
N LYS A 15 -68.54 -5.91 -69.65
CA LYS A 15 -67.76 -6.87 -68.85
C LYS A 15 -67.80 -6.55 -67.35
N ASP A 16 -68.04 -5.29 -66.99
CA ASP A 16 -68.00 -4.86 -65.59
C ASP A 16 -69.23 -5.36 -64.82
N GLU A 17 -70.27 -5.83 -65.53
CA GLU A 17 -71.43 -6.52 -64.94
C GLU A 17 -71.03 -7.81 -64.20
N PHE A 18 -70.04 -8.56 -64.71
CA PHE A 18 -69.54 -9.79 -64.08
C PHE A 18 -68.81 -9.55 -62.75
N MET A 19 -68.48 -8.29 -62.45
CA MET A 19 -67.74 -7.90 -61.25
C MET A 19 -68.66 -7.33 -60.15
N LYS A 20 -69.98 -7.25 -60.41
CA LYS A 20 -70.97 -6.80 -59.43
C LYS A 20 -71.37 -7.94 -58.51
N ASP A 21 -71.50 -7.65 -57.22
CA ASP A 21 -71.87 -8.66 -56.20
C ASP A 21 -73.32 -9.17 -56.37
N ASP A 22 -74.21 -8.37 -56.95
CA ASP A 22 -75.62 -8.71 -57.21
C ASP A 22 -75.87 -9.25 -58.64
N PHE A 23 -74.86 -9.88 -59.25
CA PHE A 23 -74.96 -10.38 -60.62
C PHE A 23 -76.04 -11.47 -60.77
N ASP A 24 -77.05 -11.18 -61.59
CA ASP A 24 -78.12 -12.11 -61.93
C ASP A 24 -78.06 -12.50 -63.42
N VAL A 25 -77.92 -13.80 -63.67
CA VAL A 25 -77.74 -14.36 -65.02
C VAL A 25 -78.98 -14.13 -65.88
N ASP A 26 -80.17 -14.29 -65.32
CA ASP A 26 -81.43 -14.20 -66.06
C ASP A 26 -81.70 -12.75 -66.47
N HIS A 27 -81.42 -11.80 -65.58
CA HIS A 27 -81.47 -10.36 -65.85
C HIS A 27 -80.44 -9.96 -66.92
N PHE A 28 -79.18 -10.41 -66.79
CA PHE A 28 -78.11 -10.11 -67.74
C PHE A 28 -78.42 -10.62 -69.15
N VAL A 29 -78.84 -11.89 -69.28
CA VAL A 29 -79.20 -12.48 -70.58
C VAL A 29 -80.44 -11.79 -71.16
N SER A 30 -81.43 -11.44 -70.33
CA SER A 30 -82.61 -10.70 -70.77
C SER A 30 -82.27 -9.33 -71.35
N GLU A 31 -81.38 -8.56 -70.70
CA GLU A 31 -80.93 -7.26 -71.19
C GLU A 31 -80.12 -7.39 -72.49
N CYS A 32 -79.22 -8.37 -72.58
CA CYS A 32 -78.43 -8.60 -73.80
C CYS A 32 -79.32 -9.07 -74.98
N ARG A 33 -80.36 -9.88 -74.71
CA ARG A 33 -81.31 -10.36 -75.72
C ARG A 33 -82.16 -9.25 -76.33
N LYS A 34 -82.31 -8.11 -75.65
CA LYS A 34 -82.97 -6.92 -76.24
C LYS A 34 -82.14 -6.29 -77.35
N GLN A 35 -80.83 -6.50 -77.35
CA GLN A 35 -79.87 -5.85 -78.25
C GLN A 35 -79.33 -6.81 -79.33
N VAL A 36 -79.17 -8.10 -79.03
CA VAL A 36 -78.45 -9.06 -79.89
C VAL A 36 -79.08 -10.47 -79.88
N GLN A 37 -78.84 -11.28 -80.92
CA GLN A 37 -79.27 -12.69 -80.97
C GLN A 37 -78.47 -13.57 -79.99
N LEU A 38 -79.09 -14.66 -79.51
CA LEU A 38 -78.50 -15.51 -78.46
C LEU A 38 -77.21 -16.20 -78.91
N GLU A 39 -77.12 -16.53 -80.19
CA GLU A 39 -75.96 -17.16 -80.83
C GLU A 39 -74.74 -16.23 -80.81
N GLU A 40 -74.93 -14.96 -81.12
CA GLU A 40 -73.88 -13.94 -81.14
C GLU A 40 -73.42 -13.60 -79.71
N LEU A 41 -74.35 -13.55 -78.73
CA LEU A 41 -74.01 -13.46 -77.31
C LEU A 41 -73.14 -14.64 -76.84
N ARG A 42 -73.48 -15.86 -77.25
CA ARG A 42 -72.71 -17.06 -76.88
C ARG A 42 -71.29 -17.02 -77.46
N GLU A 43 -71.15 -16.62 -78.72
CA GLU A 43 -69.84 -16.52 -79.38
C GLU A 43 -68.95 -15.46 -78.71
N ASP A 44 -69.53 -14.31 -78.35
CA ASP A 44 -68.80 -13.24 -77.65
C ASP A 44 -68.39 -13.64 -76.22
N LEU A 45 -69.26 -14.35 -75.48
CA LEU A 45 -68.93 -14.90 -74.17
C LEU A 45 -67.79 -15.92 -74.26
N GLU A 46 -67.83 -16.82 -75.25
CA GLU A 46 -66.76 -17.82 -75.44
C GLU A 46 -65.43 -17.16 -75.83
N ARG A 47 -65.49 -16.10 -76.66
CA ARG A 47 -64.32 -15.31 -77.04
C ARG A 47 -63.71 -14.59 -75.83
N TYR A 48 -64.54 -13.98 -74.99
CA TYR A 48 -64.09 -13.32 -73.76
C TYR A 48 -63.49 -14.32 -72.76
N TYR A 49 -64.12 -15.50 -72.58
CA TYR A 49 -63.58 -16.57 -71.75
C TYR A 49 -62.20 -17.04 -72.21
N LYS A 50 -62.01 -17.28 -73.51
CA LYS A 50 -60.71 -17.69 -74.08
C LYS A 50 -59.64 -16.62 -73.82
N LEU A 51 -59.99 -15.35 -74.00
CA LEU A 51 -59.09 -14.23 -73.77
C LEU A 51 -58.69 -14.13 -72.28
N LEU A 52 -59.65 -14.26 -71.37
CA LEU A 52 -59.39 -14.25 -69.93
C LEU A 52 -58.52 -15.44 -69.51
N LYS A 53 -58.78 -16.63 -70.06
CA LYS A 53 -58.00 -17.85 -69.79
C LYS A 53 -56.55 -17.70 -70.23
N THR A 54 -56.30 -17.14 -71.42
CA THR A 54 -54.93 -16.88 -71.90
C THR A 54 -54.21 -15.86 -71.03
N ALA A 55 -54.87 -14.74 -70.70
CA ALA A 55 -54.28 -13.72 -69.84
C ALA A 55 -53.95 -14.25 -68.42
N MET A 56 -54.79 -15.13 -67.87
CA MET A 56 -54.52 -15.77 -66.58
C MET A 56 -53.26 -16.63 -66.63
N VAL A 57 -53.09 -17.44 -67.69
CA VAL A 57 -51.90 -18.27 -67.88
C VAL A 57 -50.64 -17.42 -68.07
N GLU A 58 -50.73 -16.31 -68.80
CA GLU A 58 -49.62 -15.37 -68.97
C GLU A 58 -49.21 -14.70 -67.66
N LEU A 59 -50.18 -14.31 -66.82
CA LEU A 59 -49.90 -13.71 -65.52
C LEU A 59 -49.18 -14.70 -64.60
N ILE A 60 -49.66 -15.94 -64.54
CA ILE A 60 -49.02 -17.02 -63.75
C ILE A 60 -47.60 -17.30 -64.26
N ASN A 61 -47.41 -17.39 -65.57
CA ASN A 61 -46.10 -17.67 -66.15
C ASN A 61 -45.09 -16.54 -65.95
N LYS A 62 -45.55 -15.28 -66.00
CA LYS A 62 -44.72 -14.11 -65.74
C LYS A 62 -44.21 -14.12 -64.30
N ASP A 63 -45.11 -14.31 -63.33
CA ASP A 63 -44.74 -14.34 -61.91
C ASP A 63 -43.90 -15.58 -61.55
N TYR A 64 -44.07 -16.70 -62.28
CA TYR A 64 -43.25 -17.90 -62.13
C TYR A 64 -41.79 -17.69 -62.57
N ALA A 65 -41.56 -16.98 -63.69
CA ALA A 65 -40.21 -16.68 -64.18
C ALA A 65 -39.43 -15.80 -63.20
N ASP A 66 -40.09 -14.79 -62.63
CA ASP A 66 -39.52 -13.90 -61.62
C ASP A 66 -39.18 -14.66 -60.33
N PHE A 67 -40.06 -15.57 -59.88
CA PHE A 67 -39.82 -16.39 -58.70
C PHE A 67 -38.61 -17.34 -58.87
N VAL A 68 -38.49 -18.01 -60.03
CA VAL A 68 -37.36 -18.89 -60.34
C VAL A 68 -36.06 -18.10 -60.54
N GLY A 69 -36.13 -16.90 -61.12
CA GLY A 69 -34.98 -16.00 -61.24
C GLY A 69 -34.44 -15.55 -59.88
N MET A 70 -35.35 -15.23 -58.94
CA MET A 70 -34.99 -14.85 -57.57
C MET A 70 -34.35 -16.01 -56.80
N ASP A 71 -34.92 -17.22 -56.91
CA ASP A 71 -34.36 -18.42 -56.26
C ASP A 71 -32.94 -18.73 -56.77
N LYS A 72 -32.70 -18.60 -58.08
CA LYS A 72 -31.35 -18.75 -58.66
C LYS A 72 -30.37 -17.69 -58.15
N ALA A 73 -30.79 -16.42 -58.07
CA ALA A 73 -29.95 -15.34 -57.55
C ALA A 73 -29.63 -15.55 -56.06
N LEU A 74 -30.60 -16.00 -55.26
CA LEU A 74 -30.40 -16.32 -53.84
C LEU A 74 -29.44 -17.50 -53.65
N ASN A 75 -29.59 -18.55 -54.45
CA ASN A 75 -28.69 -19.70 -54.44
C ASN A 75 -27.26 -19.33 -54.87
N GLN A 76 -27.11 -18.41 -55.83
CA GLN A 76 -25.80 -17.88 -56.23
C GLN A 76 -25.13 -17.03 -55.15
N LEU A 77 -25.90 -16.34 -54.29
CA LEU A 77 -25.37 -15.54 -53.18
C LEU A 77 -25.06 -16.37 -51.92
N THR A 78 -25.66 -17.55 -51.78
CA THR A 78 -25.49 -18.39 -50.58
C THR A 78 -24.04 -18.84 -50.39
N VAL A 79 -23.36 -19.24 -51.46
CA VAL A 79 -21.95 -19.67 -51.43
C VAL A 79 -20.99 -18.53 -51.05
N PRO A 80 -20.96 -17.36 -51.74
CA PRO A 80 -20.05 -16.27 -51.39
C PRO A 80 -20.35 -15.67 -50.00
N LEU A 81 -21.60 -15.63 -49.55
CA LEU A 81 -21.93 -15.22 -48.18
C LEU A 81 -21.43 -16.23 -47.13
N GLY A 82 -21.49 -17.53 -47.44
CA GLY A 82 -20.88 -18.58 -46.62
C GLY A 82 -19.36 -18.42 -46.51
N GLN A 83 -18.68 -18.20 -47.65
CA GLN A 83 -17.23 -17.96 -47.70
C GLN A 83 -16.83 -16.71 -46.92
N LEU A 84 -17.53 -15.59 -47.12
CA LEU A 84 -17.28 -14.36 -46.37
C LEU A 84 -17.46 -14.58 -44.85
N ARG A 85 -18.47 -15.34 -44.44
CA ARG A 85 -18.67 -15.69 -43.03
C ARG A 85 -17.49 -16.49 -42.49
N GLU A 86 -16.98 -17.47 -43.23
CA GLU A 86 -15.81 -18.26 -42.84
C GLU A 86 -14.54 -17.39 -42.75
N GLU A 87 -14.31 -16.51 -43.72
CA GLU A 87 -13.19 -15.55 -43.69
C GLU A 87 -13.26 -14.62 -42.47
N VAL A 88 -14.45 -14.09 -42.15
CA VAL A 88 -14.65 -13.24 -40.97
C VAL A 88 -14.43 -14.02 -39.68
N LEU A 89 -14.88 -15.28 -39.60
CA LEU A 89 -14.64 -16.12 -38.42
C LEU A 89 -13.15 -16.45 -38.26
N SER A 90 -12.47 -16.76 -39.37
CA SER A 90 -11.03 -17.01 -39.40
C SER A 90 -10.25 -15.78 -38.96
N LEU A 91 -10.58 -14.60 -39.50
CA LEU A 91 -10.00 -13.32 -39.09
C LEU A 91 -10.23 -13.05 -37.61
N ARG A 92 -11.45 -13.27 -37.11
CA ARG A 92 -11.78 -13.11 -35.69
C ARG A 92 -10.93 -14.03 -34.82
N SER A 93 -10.74 -15.29 -35.22
CA SER A 93 -9.87 -16.23 -34.50
C SER A 93 -8.42 -15.72 -34.47
N ALA A 94 -7.88 -15.34 -35.63
CA ALA A 94 -6.53 -14.81 -35.74
C ALA A 94 -6.32 -13.55 -34.87
N VAL A 95 -7.30 -12.64 -34.84
CA VAL A 95 -7.25 -11.44 -33.99
C VAL A 95 -7.27 -11.82 -32.51
N ASN A 96 -8.11 -12.76 -32.09
CA ASN A 96 -8.16 -13.22 -30.70
C ASN A 96 -6.86 -13.87 -30.26
N GLU A 97 -6.24 -14.69 -31.12
CA GLU A 97 -4.93 -15.31 -30.85
C GLU A 97 -3.84 -14.23 -30.67
N VAL A 98 -3.87 -13.17 -31.49
CA VAL A 98 -2.95 -12.04 -31.34
C VAL A 98 -3.20 -11.27 -30.05
N ILE A 99 -4.46 -11.04 -29.67
CA ILE A 99 -4.82 -10.39 -28.39
C ILE A 99 -4.29 -11.22 -27.22
N GLU A 100 -4.53 -12.52 -27.20
CA GLU A 100 -4.05 -13.41 -26.14
C GLU A 100 -2.51 -13.44 -26.09
N ALA A 101 -1.84 -13.43 -27.24
CA ALA A 101 -0.38 -13.34 -27.31
C ALA A 101 0.15 -12.01 -26.75
N ILE A 102 -0.55 -10.90 -27.00
CA ILE A 102 -0.22 -9.58 -26.46
C ILE A 102 -0.41 -9.55 -24.94
N ASP A 103 -1.55 -10.04 -24.43
CA ASP A 103 -1.84 -10.08 -22.99
C ASP A 103 -0.79 -10.91 -22.23
N ASN A 104 -0.43 -12.08 -22.77
CA ASN A 104 0.64 -12.90 -22.23
C ASN A 104 2.00 -12.18 -22.22
N ARG A 105 2.31 -11.37 -23.25
CA ARG A 105 3.53 -10.57 -23.30
C ARG A 105 3.50 -9.43 -22.30
N LEU A 106 2.38 -8.74 -22.14
CA LEU A 106 2.21 -7.67 -21.16
C LEU A 106 2.34 -8.20 -19.73
N SER A 107 1.73 -9.36 -19.43
CA SER A 107 1.89 -10.03 -18.13
C SER A 107 3.35 -10.41 -17.86
N LYS A 108 4.05 -11.01 -18.84
CA LYS A 108 5.50 -11.30 -18.72
C LYS A 108 6.33 -10.03 -18.52
N GLN A 109 5.97 -8.93 -19.18
CA GLN A 109 6.68 -7.65 -19.05
C GLN A 109 6.50 -7.07 -17.65
N ASP A 110 5.30 -7.10 -17.09
CA ASP A 110 5.04 -6.67 -15.70
C ASP A 110 5.84 -7.51 -14.69
N ASP A 111 5.86 -8.83 -14.85
CA ASP A 111 6.67 -9.74 -14.03
C ASP A 111 8.17 -9.43 -14.11
N ILE A 112 8.68 -9.17 -15.32
CA ILE A 112 10.09 -8.78 -15.52
C ILE A 112 10.36 -7.43 -14.86
N GLN A 113 9.45 -6.47 -14.95
CA GLN A 113 9.61 -5.16 -14.30
C GLN A 113 9.64 -5.29 -12.78
N LYS A 114 8.76 -6.11 -12.19
CA LYS A 114 8.76 -6.42 -10.75
C LYS A 114 10.07 -7.06 -10.32
N LYS A 115 10.55 -8.07 -11.05
CA LYS A 115 11.85 -8.73 -10.80
C LYS A 115 13.02 -7.74 -10.91
N LYS A 116 13.03 -6.89 -11.95
CA LYS A 116 14.05 -5.86 -12.14
C LYS A 116 14.08 -4.87 -10.97
N MET A 117 12.93 -4.39 -10.53
CA MET A 117 12.84 -3.47 -9.39
C MET A 117 13.39 -4.13 -8.11
N CYS A 118 13.10 -5.41 -7.91
CA CYS A 118 13.60 -6.15 -6.77
C CYS A 118 15.13 -6.31 -6.78
N VAL A 119 15.71 -6.65 -7.94
CA VAL A 119 17.16 -6.75 -8.11
C VAL A 119 17.83 -5.40 -7.87
N LEU A 120 17.28 -4.31 -8.41
CA LEU A 120 17.82 -2.96 -8.19
C LEU A 120 17.81 -2.55 -6.71
N ARG A 121 16.73 -2.89 -5.98
CA ARG A 121 16.65 -2.67 -4.52
C ARG A 121 17.70 -3.47 -3.76
N LEU A 122 17.91 -4.74 -4.11
CA LEU A 122 18.92 -5.57 -3.48
C LEU A 122 20.34 -5.07 -3.76
N ILE A 123 20.63 -4.62 -4.99
CA ILE A 123 21.90 -3.98 -5.31
C ILE A 123 22.11 -2.73 -4.43
N GLN A 124 21.06 -1.94 -4.22
CA GLN A 124 21.15 -0.78 -3.33
C GLN A 124 21.43 -1.18 -1.88
N VAL A 125 20.75 -2.20 -1.34
CA VAL A 125 21.02 -2.75 0.00
C VAL A 125 22.48 -3.18 0.13
N VAL A 126 23.00 -3.95 -0.83
CA VAL A 126 24.40 -4.42 -0.80
C VAL A 126 25.38 -3.26 -0.87
N ARG A 127 25.16 -2.29 -1.76
CA ARG A 127 26.01 -1.09 -1.87
C ARG A 127 25.99 -0.23 -0.61
N SER A 128 24.83 -0.06 0.01
CA SER A 128 24.71 0.67 1.28
C SER A 128 25.45 -0.05 2.40
N VAL A 129 25.34 -1.38 2.49
CA VAL A 129 26.11 -2.19 3.44
C VAL A 129 27.62 -2.02 3.22
N GLU A 130 28.10 -2.18 1.98
CA GLU A 130 29.53 -2.01 1.66
C GLU A 130 30.04 -0.60 1.97
N LYS A 131 29.23 0.43 1.69
CA LYS A 131 29.55 1.82 1.98
C LYS A 131 29.67 2.05 3.49
N ILE A 132 28.71 1.56 4.28
CA ILE A 132 28.74 1.70 5.74
C ILE A 132 29.92 0.92 6.32
N GLU A 133 30.13 -0.33 5.90
CA GLU A 133 31.27 -1.14 6.32
C GLU A 133 32.59 -0.41 6.01
N LYS A 134 32.75 0.17 4.83
CA LYS A 134 33.98 0.91 4.47
C LYS A 134 34.22 2.12 5.38
N ILE A 135 33.18 2.91 5.66
CA ILE A 135 33.30 4.08 6.55
C ILE A 135 33.69 3.61 7.96
N LEU A 136 33.06 2.54 8.46
CA LEU A 136 33.28 2.05 9.81
C LEU A 136 34.66 1.40 9.99
N HIS A 137 35.13 0.62 9.00
CA HIS A 137 36.48 0.04 9.04
C HIS A 137 37.57 1.11 8.93
N SER A 138 37.33 2.20 8.18
CA SER A 138 38.29 3.32 8.12
C SER A 138 38.47 4.06 9.46
N GLN A 139 37.51 3.95 10.37
CA GLN A 139 37.62 4.47 11.74
C GLN A 139 38.36 3.50 12.68
N ASN A 140 38.20 2.20 12.48
CA ASN A 140 38.88 1.18 13.30
C ASN A 140 40.34 0.93 12.87
N SER A 141 40.70 1.19 11.61
CA SER A 141 42.08 1.15 11.13
C SER A 141 42.84 2.39 11.61
N LYS A 142 43.21 2.39 12.89
CA LYS A 142 44.21 3.31 13.45
C LYS A 142 45.58 2.96 12.84
N ASP A 143 45.91 3.57 11.70
CA ASP A 143 47.32 3.82 11.39
C ASP A 143 47.81 4.93 12.33
N GLU A 144 48.90 4.65 13.04
CA GLU A 144 49.55 5.44 14.10
C GLU A 144 50.10 6.83 13.67
N THR A 145 49.60 7.43 12.60
CA THR A 145 50.22 8.63 11.99
C THR A 145 49.20 9.70 11.63
N SER A 146 48.47 10.23 12.62
CA SER A 146 48.03 11.64 12.62
C SER A 146 47.47 12.05 13.98
N LEU A 147 48.27 12.79 14.74
CA LEU A 147 47.94 13.34 16.06
C LEU A 147 46.87 14.46 16.02
N GLU A 148 46.15 14.65 14.91
CA GLU A 148 45.12 15.69 14.78
C GLU A 148 43.73 15.17 14.34
N LEU A 149 43.56 13.86 14.07
CA LEU A 149 42.29 13.31 13.53
C LEU A 149 41.31 12.71 14.56
N SER A 150 41.67 12.67 15.84
CA SER A 150 40.89 11.98 16.89
C SER A 150 40.11 12.94 17.79
N SER A 151 39.37 13.88 17.18
CA SER A 151 38.38 14.65 17.94
C SER A 151 37.11 13.79 18.11
N PRO A 152 36.60 13.58 19.35
CA PRO A 152 35.35 12.86 19.59
C PRO A 152 34.14 13.47 18.86
N LEU A 153 34.21 14.78 18.59
CA LEU A 153 33.26 15.52 17.77
C LEU A 153 33.26 15.06 16.30
N LEU A 154 34.44 14.83 15.71
CA LEU A 154 34.54 14.31 14.34
C LEU A 154 34.02 12.87 14.26
N ALA A 155 34.30 12.04 15.27
CA ALA A 155 33.74 10.70 15.37
C ALA A 155 32.21 10.73 15.42
N GLY A 156 31.62 11.66 16.20
CA GLY A 156 30.18 11.89 16.26
C GLY A 156 29.57 12.29 14.90
N GLN A 157 30.20 13.19 14.14
CA GLN A 157 29.72 13.61 12.81
C GLN A 157 29.74 12.46 11.79
N ILE A 158 30.77 11.61 11.83
CA ILE A 158 30.86 10.42 10.97
C ILE A 158 29.76 9.42 11.32
N LEU A 159 29.49 9.25 12.61
CA LEU A 159 28.45 8.36 13.13
C LEU A 159 27.05 8.80 12.71
N GLU A 160 26.76 10.10 12.72
CA GLU A 160 25.51 10.67 12.23
C GLU A 160 25.33 10.41 10.73
N ARG A 161 26.40 10.56 9.94
CA ARG A 161 26.39 10.20 8.52
C ARG A 161 26.16 8.70 8.32
N ILE A 162 26.75 7.84 9.14
CA ILE A 162 26.49 6.39 9.08
C ILE A 162 25.04 6.09 9.46
N ALA A 163 24.49 6.74 10.50
CA ALA A 163 23.12 6.52 10.95
C ALA A 163 22.09 6.88 9.89
N THR A 164 22.29 7.98 9.14
CA THR A 164 21.40 8.35 8.03
C THR A 164 21.44 7.31 6.90
N GLU A 165 22.62 6.83 6.51
CA GLU A 165 22.77 5.75 5.52
C GLU A 165 22.21 4.41 6.03
N PHE A 166 22.37 4.14 7.32
CA PHE A 166 21.86 2.94 7.98
C PHE A 166 20.33 2.94 8.04
N ASN A 167 19.70 4.09 8.29
CA ASN A 167 18.24 4.23 8.23
C ASN A 167 17.72 3.99 6.80
N GLN A 168 18.39 4.53 5.79
CA GLN A 168 18.06 4.23 4.38
C GLN A 168 18.22 2.73 4.05
N LEU A 169 19.29 2.10 4.55
CA LEU A 169 19.50 0.66 4.42
C LEU A 169 18.38 -0.14 5.08
N GLN A 170 17.97 0.22 6.31
CA GLN A 170 16.85 -0.43 6.98
C GLN A 170 15.55 -0.30 6.17
N PHE A 171 15.25 0.89 5.64
CA PHE A 171 14.07 1.12 4.81
C PHE A 171 14.04 0.21 3.56
N HIS A 172 15.17 0.08 2.86
CA HIS A 172 15.27 -0.81 1.69
C HIS A 172 15.25 -2.30 2.06
N ALA A 173 15.82 -2.66 3.21
CA ALA A 173 15.80 -4.03 3.73
C ALA A 173 14.37 -4.47 4.09
N VAL A 174 13.58 -3.60 4.76
CA VAL A 174 12.18 -3.88 5.12
C VAL A 174 11.30 -4.04 3.88
N GLN A 175 11.51 -3.24 2.83
CA GLN A 175 10.80 -3.39 1.56
C GLN A 175 11.17 -4.64 0.75
N SER A 176 12.29 -5.29 1.09
CA SER A 176 12.81 -6.47 0.38
C SER A 176 12.56 -7.78 1.17
N LYS A 177 11.63 -7.75 2.14
CA LYS A 177 11.23 -8.92 2.94
C LYS A 177 10.80 -10.08 2.03
N GLY A 178 11.22 -11.30 2.39
CA GLY A 178 10.91 -12.53 1.66
C GLY A 178 11.86 -12.88 0.51
N MET A 179 12.88 -12.04 0.23
CA MET A 179 13.88 -12.33 -0.79
C MET A 179 15.06 -13.15 -0.23
N PRO A 180 15.44 -14.30 -0.83
CA PRO A 180 16.51 -15.15 -0.33
C PRO A 180 17.88 -14.46 -0.21
N LEU A 181 18.14 -13.46 -1.05
CA LEU A 181 19.38 -12.70 -1.01
C LEU A 181 19.47 -11.83 0.25
N LEU A 182 18.34 -11.31 0.73
CA LEU A 182 18.30 -10.52 1.97
C LEU A 182 18.72 -11.37 3.18
N ASP A 183 18.37 -12.65 3.20
CA ASP A 183 18.79 -13.56 4.28
C ASP A 183 20.32 -13.73 4.34
N LYS A 184 21.01 -13.66 3.19
CA LYS A 184 22.49 -13.67 3.15
C LYS A 184 23.11 -12.35 3.60
N VAL A 185 22.41 -11.23 3.44
CA VAL A 185 22.89 -9.90 3.83
C VAL A 185 22.52 -9.55 5.28
N ARG A 186 21.49 -10.19 5.85
CA ARG A 186 21.01 -9.95 7.22
C ARG A 186 22.12 -10.06 8.28
N PRO A 187 23.04 -11.05 8.26
CA PRO A 187 24.16 -11.10 9.20
C PRO A 187 25.10 -9.89 9.10
N ARG A 188 25.35 -9.37 7.89
CA ARG A 188 26.16 -8.16 7.67
C ARG A 188 25.48 -6.92 8.23
N ILE A 189 24.17 -6.77 8.02
CA ILE A 189 23.37 -5.69 8.61
C ILE A 189 23.41 -5.76 10.13
N ALA A 190 23.28 -6.96 10.71
CA ALA A 190 23.39 -7.16 12.15
C ALA A 190 24.79 -6.80 12.67
N GLY A 191 25.86 -7.17 11.95
CA GLY A 191 27.23 -6.78 12.27
C GLY A 191 27.44 -5.27 12.24
N ILE A 192 26.92 -4.57 11.23
CA ILE A 192 26.92 -3.09 11.17
C ILE A 192 26.18 -2.51 12.37
N THR A 193 25.00 -3.05 12.70
CA THR A 193 24.19 -2.59 13.83
C THR A 193 24.97 -2.70 15.14
N ALA A 194 25.60 -3.85 15.38
CA ALA A 194 26.39 -4.11 16.59
C ALA A 194 27.60 -3.18 16.69
N MET A 195 28.35 -3.00 15.60
CA MET A 195 29.49 -2.08 15.60
C MET A 195 29.06 -0.63 15.81
N LEU A 196 27.96 -0.20 15.17
CA LEU A 196 27.40 1.14 15.35
C LEU A 196 26.97 1.38 16.81
N GLN A 197 26.29 0.40 17.42
CA GLN A 197 25.90 0.45 18.83
C GLN A 197 27.13 0.52 19.75
N GLN A 198 28.16 -0.29 19.50
CA GLN A 198 29.39 -0.28 20.30
C GLN A 198 30.12 1.07 20.21
N SER A 199 30.21 1.66 19.01
CA SER A 199 30.81 2.99 18.83
C SER A 199 29.99 4.09 19.53
N LEU A 200 28.66 4.02 19.45
CA LEU A 200 27.76 4.95 20.13
C LEU A 200 27.84 4.84 21.66
N GLU A 201 27.95 3.61 22.18
CA GLU A 201 28.12 3.34 23.61
C GLU A 201 29.41 3.99 24.13
N GLY A 202 30.54 3.73 23.47
CA GLY A 202 31.82 4.36 23.84
C GLY A 202 31.75 5.88 23.82
N LEU A 203 31.16 6.46 22.77
CA LEU A 203 31.02 7.91 22.62
C LEU A 203 30.11 8.52 23.70
N LEU A 204 29.02 7.83 24.08
CA LEU A 204 28.12 8.31 25.13
C LEU A 204 28.82 8.30 26.49
N ILE A 205 29.53 7.22 26.82
CA ILE A 205 30.28 7.10 28.07
C ILE A 205 31.34 8.21 28.17
N GLU A 206 32.11 8.42 27.10
CA GLU A 206 33.11 9.50 27.03
C GLU A 206 32.46 10.88 27.20
N GLY A 207 31.34 11.14 26.52
CA GLY A 207 30.61 12.40 26.63
C GLY A 207 30.10 12.67 28.05
N LEU A 208 29.63 11.63 28.75
CA LEU A 208 29.18 11.73 30.14
C LEU A 208 30.35 11.97 31.11
N GLN A 209 31.47 11.27 30.93
CA GLN A 209 32.67 11.42 31.78
C GLN A 209 33.33 12.79 31.61
N THR A 210 33.42 13.28 30.36
CA THR A 210 34.02 14.58 30.04
C THR A 210 33.06 15.75 30.25
N SER A 211 31.78 15.47 30.58
CA SER A 211 30.71 16.47 30.69
C SER A 211 30.57 17.35 29.43
N ASN A 212 30.85 16.79 28.26
CA ASN A 212 30.81 17.51 26.99
C ASN A 212 29.41 17.45 26.37
N VAL A 213 28.71 18.58 26.39
CA VAL A 213 27.33 18.73 25.88
C VAL A 213 27.23 18.36 24.40
N ASP A 214 28.22 18.75 23.59
CA ASP A 214 28.17 18.53 22.15
C ASP A 214 28.31 17.05 21.79
N ILE A 215 29.22 16.33 22.45
CA ILE A 215 29.40 14.88 22.25
C ILE A 215 28.11 14.14 22.62
N VAL A 216 27.55 14.43 23.80
CA VAL A 216 26.30 13.79 24.25
C VAL A 216 25.15 14.12 23.30
N ARG A 217 25.03 15.38 22.85
CA ARG A 217 24.00 15.80 21.91
C ARG A 217 24.06 15.05 20.59
N HIS A 218 25.25 14.99 19.97
CA HIS A 218 25.42 14.25 18.70
C HIS A 218 25.16 12.75 18.87
N CYS A 219 25.62 12.17 19.99
CA CYS A 219 25.38 10.77 20.29
C CYS A 219 23.88 10.46 20.42
N LEU A 220 23.13 11.24 21.21
CA LEU A 220 21.69 11.05 21.38
C LEU A 220 20.91 11.30 20.09
N ARG A 221 21.26 12.30 19.27
CA ARG A 221 20.64 12.47 17.94
C ARG A 221 20.84 11.23 17.05
N THR A 222 22.03 10.65 17.13
CA THR A 222 22.36 9.45 16.34
C THR A 222 21.57 8.24 16.82
N TYR A 223 21.48 8.00 18.12
CA TYR A 223 20.61 6.96 18.71
C TYR A 223 19.14 7.12 18.31
N ALA A 224 18.62 8.35 18.30
CA ALA A 224 17.25 8.62 17.85
C ALA A 224 17.07 8.33 16.35
N THR A 225 18.06 8.66 15.52
CA THR A 225 18.03 8.43 14.06
C THR A 225 17.97 6.95 13.69
N ILE A 226 18.58 6.07 14.50
CA ILE A 226 18.58 4.62 14.32
C ILE A 226 17.49 3.89 15.12
N ASP A 227 16.56 4.63 15.74
CA ASP A 227 15.46 4.09 16.56
C ASP A 227 15.94 3.23 17.75
N LYS A 228 17.04 3.63 18.40
CA LYS A 228 17.64 2.97 19.56
C LYS A 228 17.68 3.85 20.81
N THR A 229 16.67 4.68 21.01
CA THR A 229 16.59 5.59 22.18
C THR A 229 16.60 4.83 23.51
N ARG A 230 15.89 3.70 23.58
CA ARG A 230 15.84 2.81 24.75
C ARG A 230 17.22 2.25 25.13
N ASP A 231 18.04 1.90 24.14
CA ASP A 231 19.39 1.36 24.38
C ASP A 231 20.26 2.42 25.07
N ALA A 232 20.17 3.68 24.66
CA ALA A 232 20.89 4.80 25.28
C ALA A 232 20.39 5.10 26.70
N GLU A 233 19.08 5.05 26.96
CA GLU A 233 18.52 5.20 28.31
C GLU A 233 18.98 4.08 29.24
N ALA A 234 18.96 2.83 28.77
CA ALA A 234 19.46 1.69 29.54
C ALA A 234 20.96 1.84 29.85
N LEU A 235 21.76 2.29 28.88
CA LEU A 235 23.18 2.53 29.05
C LEU A 235 23.46 3.63 30.10
N VAL A 236 22.72 4.74 30.06
CA VAL A 236 22.80 5.79 31.09
C VAL A 236 22.43 5.23 32.47
N GLY A 237 21.38 4.41 32.55
CA GLY A 237 21.00 3.72 33.78
C GLY A 237 22.17 2.90 34.34
N GLN A 238 22.82 2.10 33.49
CA GLN A 238 23.90 1.21 33.90
C GLN A 238 25.21 1.94 34.27
N VAL A 239 25.59 2.97 33.52
CA VAL A 239 26.91 3.61 33.66
C VAL A 239 26.89 4.80 34.62
N LEU A 240 25.78 5.54 34.68
CA LEU A 240 25.69 6.77 35.48
C LEU A 240 24.85 6.57 36.75
N VAL A 241 23.67 5.97 36.63
CA VAL A 241 22.71 5.90 37.74
C VAL A 241 23.06 4.77 38.70
N LYS A 242 23.21 3.56 38.18
CA LYS A 242 23.43 2.35 38.96
C LYS A 242 24.62 2.46 39.92
N PRO A 243 25.83 2.93 39.52
CA PRO A 243 26.96 3.01 40.45
C PRO A 243 26.67 3.93 41.63
N TYR A 244 25.97 5.05 41.40
CA TYR A 244 25.58 5.98 42.46
C TYR A 244 24.51 5.36 43.39
N MET A 245 23.49 4.71 42.82
CA MET A 245 22.44 4.05 43.61
C MET A 245 23.00 2.87 44.41
N ASP A 246 24.01 2.19 43.87
CA ASP A 246 24.76 1.11 44.53
C ASP A 246 25.54 1.60 45.75
N GLU A 247 26.08 2.82 45.68
CA GLU A 247 26.75 3.47 46.81
C GLU A 247 25.75 4.00 47.86
N VAL A 248 24.63 4.60 47.42
CA VAL A 248 23.70 5.30 48.31
C VAL A 248 22.71 4.37 48.99
N ILE A 249 22.15 3.39 48.26
CA ILE A 249 21.11 2.49 48.77
C ILE A 249 21.79 1.28 49.43
N ALA A 250 22.42 1.47 50.59
CA ALA A 250 23.10 0.41 51.31
C ALA A 250 22.21 -0.20 52.42
N GLU A 251 22.39 -1.49 52.73
CA GLU A 251 21.71 -2.16 53.85
C GLU A 251 21.94 -1.46 55.20
N GLU A 252 23.08 -0.79 55.36
CA GLU A 252 23.45 -0.07 56.58
C GLU A 252 22.49 1.09 56.89
N CYS A 253 21.88 1.68 55.85
CA CYS A 253 20.87 2.72 56.00
C CYS A 253 19.61 2.20 56.68
N ALA A 254 19.23 0.93 56.44
CA ALA A 254 18.07 0.31 57.05
C ALA A 254 18.32 -0.11 58.51
N LYS A 255 19.56 -0.50 58.84
CA LYS A 255 19.96 -0.84 60.22
C LYS A 255 19.99 0.39 61.14
N SER A 256 20.17 1.58 60.57
CA SER A 256 20.26 2.85 61.29
C SER A 256 18.89 3.48 61.62
N GLY A 257 17.78 2.81 61.29
CA GLY A 257 16.42 3.28 61.58
C GLY A 257 15.95 4.44 60.69
N SER A 258 14.96 5.21 61.16
CA SER A 258 14.29 6.27 60.38
C SER A 258 15.20 7.41 59.94
N SER A 259 16.24 7.74 60.73
CA SER A 259 17.23 8.77 60.37
C SER A 259 18.14 8.33 59.22
N GLY A 260 18.56 7.06 59.19
CA GLY A 260 19.38 6.51 58.10
C GLY A 260 18.64 6.50 56.77
N LEU A 261 17.34 6.15 56.81
CA LEU A 261 16.48 6.19 55.63
C LEU A 261 16.25 7.62 55.13
N GLN A 262 16.03 8.60 56.01
CA GLN A 262 15.90 10.01 55.61
C GLN A 262 17.14 10.53 54.89
N VAL A 263 18.35 10.20 55.38
CA VAL A 263 19.60 10.60 54.73
C VAL A 263 19.77 9.92 53.37
N MET A 264 19.44 8.63 53.27
CA MET A 264 19.48 7.89 52.01
C MET A 264 18.52 8.50 50.98
N TYR A 265 17.25 8.73 51.33
CA TYR A 265 16.28 9.36 50.42
C TYR A 265 16.71 10.78 50.03
N GLY A 266 17.30 11.54 50.96
CA GLY A 266 17.90 12.85 50.66
C GLY A 266 18.95 12.76 49.55
N LYS A 267 19.91 11.83 49.67
CA LYS A 267 20.94 11.60 48.64
C LYS A 267 20.35 11.14 47.31
N VAL A 268 19.36 10.24 47.33
CA VAL A 268 18.66 9.80 46.10
C VAL A 268 17.97 10.98 45.41
N LEU A 269 17.33 11.88 46.17
CA LEU A 269 16.70 13.09 45.63
C LEU A 269 17.71 14.11 45.09
N GLU A 270 18.91 14.18 45.67
CA GLU A 270 20.00 15.04 45.21
C GLU A 270 20.65 14.53 43.91
N PHE A 271 20.46 13.25 43.54
CA PHE A 271 21.08 12.68 42.34
C PHE A 271 20.70 13.44 41.07
N VAL A 272 19.40 13.65 40.85
CA VAL A 272 18.86 14.25 39.63
C VAL A 272 19.36 15.68 39.39
N PRO A 273 19.28 16.63 40.34
CA PRO A 273 19.79 17.99 40.16
C PRO A 273 21.31 18.06 39.92
N HIS A 274 22.10 17.15 40.48
CA HIS A 274 23.57 17.20 40.40
C HIS A 274 24.14 16.40 39.22
N HIS A 275 23.66 15.18 39.01
CA HIS A 275 24.26 14.24 38.05
C HIS A 275 23.52 14.16 36.71
N CYS A 276 22.23 14.53 36.65
CA CYS A 276 21.46 14.52 35.40
C CYS A 276 21.37 15.89 34.71
N ARG A 277 22.14 16.89 35.16
CA ARG A 277 22.10 18.26 34.61
C ARG A 277 22.45 18.29 33.12
N LEU A 278 23.51 17.58 32.72
CA LEU A 278 23.97 17.51 31.33
C LEU A 278 22.90 16.92 30.41
N LEU A 279 22.35 15.76 30.78
CA LEU A 279 21.28 15.10 30.02
C LEU A 279 20.05 16.00 29.88
N ARG A 280 19.70 16.70 30.96
CA ARG A 280 18.58 17.63 30.99
C ARG A 280 18.78 18.84 30.07
N GLU A 281 20.01 19.34 29.99
CA GLU A 281 20.36 20.43 29.07
C GLU A 281 20.21 19.98 27.61
N VAL A 282 20.64 18.74 27.29
CA VAL A 282 20.55 18.19 25.94
C VAL A 282 19.13 17.81 25.53
N THR A 283 18.29 17.35 26.46
CA THR A 283 16.91 16.89 26.17
C THR A 283 15.82 17.91 26.50
N GLY A 284 16.18 19.16 26.82
CA GLY A 284 15.22 20.27 26.92
C GLY A 284 14.52 20.44 28.29
N GLY A 285 15.10 19.91 29.37
CA GLY A 285 14.56 20.08 30.73
C GLY A 285 14.94 21.41 31.42
N THR A 286 15.62 22.33 30.73
CA THR A 286 15.95 23.68 31.22
C THR A 286 15.47 24.76 30.25
N ILE A 287 15.13 25.94 30.78
CA ILE A 287 14.39 27.03 30.11
C ILE A 287 15.25 27.81 29.07
N SER A 288 16.43 27.35 28.67
CA SER A 288 17.33 28.16 27.82
C SER A 288 16.91 28.16 26.34
N SER A 289 16.18 29.21 25.98
CA SER A 289 16.13 30.05 24.77
C SER A 289 16.41 29.57 23.35
N ASP A 290 16.92 28.36 23.06
CA ASP A 290 17.11 27.92 21.67
C ASP A 290 16.50 26.52 21.45
N LYS A 291 15.23 26.51 21.02
CA LYS A 291 14.47 25.29 20.68
C LYS A 291 15.14 24.45 19.58
N ALA A 292 16.13 24.99 18.87
CA ALA A 292 16.78 24.33 17.75
C ALA A 292 17.76 23.21 18.17
N ASP A 293 18.24 23.19 19.41
CA ASP A 293 19.32 22.27 19.83
C ASP A 293 18.91 21.14 20.78
N ILE A 294 17.62 21.01 21.08
CA ILE A 294 17.09 19.95 21.94
C ILE A 294 17.00 18.63 21.17
N VAL A 295 17.35 17.52 21.83
CA VAL A 295 17.15 16.16 21.30
C VAL A 295 15.89 15.55 21.94
N PRO A 296 14.74 15.52 21.24
CA PRO A 296 13.50 14.96 21.77
C PRO A 296 13.52 13.42 21.76
N GLY A 297 12.56 12.81 22.47
CA GLY A 297 12.34 11.35 22.43
C GLY A 297 13.00 10.55 23.56
N TYR A 298 13.59 11.24 24.54
CA TYR A 298 14.24 10.64 25.71
C TYR A 298 13.49 11.01 26.99
N ASP A 299 13.33 10.01 27.86
CA ASP A 299 12.89 10.19 29.23
C ASP A 299 13.82 9.38 30.15
N PHE A 300 15.02 9.93 30.37
CA PHE A 300 16.03 9.36 31.25
C PHE A 300 15.53 9.23 32.70
N MET A 301 14.56 10.04 33.11
CA MET A 301 14.02 9.98 34.46
C MET A 301 13.23 8.69 34.67
N VAL A 302 12.29 8.43 33.77
CA VAL A 302 11.43 7.24 33.84
C VAL A 302 12.16 5.97 33.43
N ASN A 303 13.06 6.06 32.45
CA ASN A 303 13.64 4.87 31.81
C ASN A 303 15.07 4.55 32.24
N SER A 304 15.76 5.48 32.92
CA SER A 304 17.12 5.24 33.44
C SER A 304 17.19 5.39 34.95
N VAL A 305 16.65 6.49 35.50
CA VAL A 305 16.82 6.82 36.92
C VAL A 305 15.88 5.98 37.79
N TRP A 306 14.58 6.02 37.51
CA TRP A 306 13.56 5.34 38.30
C TRP A 306 13.77 3.81 38.40
N PRO A 307 14.05 3.08 37.30
CA PRO A 307 14.21 1.63 37.36
C PRO A 307 15.38 1.21 38.25
N GLU A 308 16.50 1.94 38.21
CA GLU A 308 17.67 1.64 39.05
C GLU A 308 17.44 1.98 40.53
N ILE A 309 16.64 3.02 40.83
CA ILE A 309 16.22 3.31 42.22
C ILE A 309 15.36 2.16 42.76
N VAL A 310 14.31 1.77 42.02
CA VAL A 310 13.39 0.70 42.42
C VAL A 310 14.16 -0.61 42.61
N LYS A 311 14.99 -0.97 41.63
CA LYS A 311 15.82 -2.17 41.70
C LYS A 311 16.77 -2.14 42.90
N GLY A 312 17.42 -1.02 43.15
CA GLY A 312 18.29 -0.85 44.32
C GLY A 312 17.55 -1.04 45.64
N LEU A 313 16.33 -0.50 45.77
CA LEU A 313 15.50 -0.67 46.96
C LEU A 313 15.02 -2.10 47.15
N GLU A 314 14.54 -2.75 46.08
CA GLU A 314 14.03 -4.12 46.11
C GLU A 314 15.13 -5.14 46.43
N GLU A 315 16.31 -5.00 45.81
CA GLU A 315 17.40 -5.96 45.95
C GLU A 315 18.18 -5.78 47.26
N ARG A 316 18.43 -4.53 47.69
CA ARG A 316 19.28 -4.25 48.86
C ARG A 316 18.52 -3.97 50.14
N ILE A 317 17.26 -3.56 50.06
CA ILE A 317 16.47 -3.28 51.26
C ILE A 317 15.07 -3.93 51.21
N PRO A 318 14.99 -5.26 51.03
CA PRO A 318 13.71 -5.98 50.98
C PRO A 318 12.94 -5.87 52.30
N THR A 319 13.62 -5.58 53.41
CA THR A 319 13.00 -5.37 54.73
C THR A 319 12.06 -4.16 54.78
N LEU A 320 12.24 -3.16 53.91
CA LEU A 320 11.31 -2.02 53.81
C LEU A 320 9.93 -2.45 53.31
N PHE A 321 9.86 -3.55 52.59
CA PHE A 321 8.62 -4.08 52.03
C PHE A 321 8.01 -5.19 52.89
N ASN A 322 8.57 -5.46 54.07
CA ASN A 322 8.07 -6.52 54.94
C ASN A 322 6.80 -6.06 55.68
N PRO A 323 5.63 -6.71 55.45
CA PRO A 323 4.37 -6.33 56.09
C PRO A 323 4.31 -6.64 57.60
N GLY A 324 5.33 -7.30 58.16
CA GLY A 324 5.36 -7.75 59.56
C GLY A 324 5.37 -6.63 60.62
N ASN A 325 5.63 -5.37 60.24
CA ASN A 325 5.51 -4.21 61.14
C ASN A 325 4.88 -3.00 60.40
N PRO A 326 3.56 -2.77 60.55
CA PRO A 326 2.83 -1.72 59.85
C PRO A 326 3.38 -0.31 60.11
N ASP A 327 3.76 -0.01 61.36
CA ASP A 327 4.21 1.34 61.73
C ASP A 327 5.57 1.68 61.10
N ALA A 328 6.49 0.71 61.10
CA ALA A 328 7.77 0.85 60.39
C ALA A 328 7.56 0.98 58.88
N PHE A 329 6.58 0.27 58.31
CA PHE A 329 6.23 0.37 56.89
C PHE A 329 5.65 1.76 56.54
N TYR A 330 4.79 2.34 57.39
CA TYR A 330 4.22 3.67 57.16
C TYR A 330 5.25 4.80 57.23
N GLU A 331 6.21 4.75 58.15
CA GLU A 331 7.28 5.76 58.23
C GLU A 331 8.18 5.76 56.97
N VAL A 332 8.34 4.60 56.34
CA VAL A 332 9.17 4.42 55.13
C VAL A 332 8.39 4.77 53.86
N MET A 333 7.09 4.51 53.82
CA MET A 333 6.27 4.71 52.63
C MET A 333 6.08 6.19 52.27
N PHE A 334 6.08 7.10 53.26
CA PHE A 334 5.92 8.54 53.01
C PHE A 334 7.04 9.15 52.14
N PRO A 335 8.35 8.91 52.40
CA PRO A 335 9.41 9.38 51.51
C PRO A 335 9.45 8.68 50.16
N ILE A 336 9.05 7.39 50.06
CA ILE A 336 8.88 6.72 48.76
C ILE A 336 7.76 7.39 47.96
N ALA A 337 6.62 7.67 48.59
CA ALA A 337 5.52 8.40 47.97
C ALA A 337 5.93 9.81 47.56
N LEU A 338 6.82 10.47 48.31
CA LEU A 338 7.39 11.78 47.95
C LEU A 338 8.31 11.68 46.74
N CYS A 339 9.16 10.64 46.66
CA CYS A 339 9.99 10.35 45.49
C CYS A 339 9.13 10.06 44.26
N VAL A 340 8.09 9.23 44.39
CA VAL A 340 7.12 8.95 43.33
C VAL A 340 6.39 10.23 42.92
N SER A 341 5.97 11.06 43.87
CA SER A 341 5.30 12.33 43.60
C SER A 341 6.23 13.30 42.87
N LEU A 342 7.51 13.37 43.25
CA LEU A 342 8.52 14.18 42.58
C LEU A 342 8.78 13.70 41.15
N VAL A 343 8.88 12.38 40.94
CA VAL A 343 9.00 11.77 39.61
C VAL A 343 7.74 12.04 38.77
N CYS A 344 6.54 11.89 39.34
CA CYS A 344 5.28 12.17 38.65
C CYS A 344 5.11 13.66 38.31
N ILE A 345 5.41 14.57 39.25
CA ILE A 345 5.37 16.02 39.01
C ILE A 345 6.36 16.40 37.91
N TRP A 346 7.53 15.75 37.88
CA TRP A 346 8.52 15.94 36.82
C TRP A 346 8.07 15.40 35.46
N SER A 347 7.55 14.17 35.38
CA SER A 347 7.02 13.60 34.14
C SER A 347 5.83 14.41 33.62
N LEU A 348 4.95 14.92 34.48
CA LEU A 348 3.87 15.83 34.11
C LEU A 348 4.41 17.16 33.56
N HIS A 349 5.47 17.72 34.16
CA HIS A 349 6.06 18.97 33.70
C HIS A 349 6.84 18.84 32.37
N ILE A 350 7.29 17.63 32.04
CA ILE A 350 7.92 17.29 30.74
C ILE A 350 6.83 17.00 29.69
N SER A 351 5.81 16.18 29.99
CA SER A 351 4.73 15.87 29.05
C SER A 351 3.86 17.08 28.69
N TYR A 352 3.57 18.00 29.62
CA TYR A 352 2.79 19.21 29.33
C TYR A 352 3.57 20.29 28.55
N ARG A 353 4.87 20.11 28.29
CA ARG A 353 5.70 21.05 27.52
C ARG A 353 6.07 20.56 26.11
N VAL A 354 5.71 19.33 25.77
CA VAL A 354 5.95 18.70 24.46
C VAL A 354 4.68 18.64 23.58
N MET A 355 3.54 19.09 24.11
CA MET A 355 2.39 19.57 23.33
C MET A 355 2.50 21.08 23.14
#